data_AF-A0A9P4MXV6-F1
#
_entry.id   AF-A0A9P4MXV6-F1
#
_cell.length_a   1.000
_cell.length_b   1.000
_cell.length_c   1.000
_cell.angle_alpha   90.00
_cell.angle_beta   90.00
_cell.angle_gamma   90.00
#
_symmetry.space_group_name_H-M   'P 1'
#
loop_
_entity.id
_entity.type
_entity.pdbx_description
1 polymer ?
#
loop_
_entity_poly.entity_id
_entity_poly.type
_entity_poly.pdbx_seq_one_letter_code
_entity_poly.pdbx_strand_id
1 'polypeptide(L)'
;MYQRALEGYEKAWGPDHTSTLSIVNNLGNLYKNQGKLAEGPNHTLILSTVNNLGLLYADQGKLAEAEKMYQRALEGKEKGKLVEAEKMYQRALEGYKKAWGPNYTSTLSTVNNLGLLYADQGKLAEAEKMY
;
A
#
# COMPACT_ATOMS: atom_id res chain seq x y z
N MET A 1 -6.06 5.38 -12.24
CA MET A 1 -5.83 4.65 -13.50
C MET A 1 -5.78 3.14 -13.29
N TYR A 2 -4.94 2.62 -12.40
CA TYR A 2 -4.84 1.17 -12.15
C TYR A 2 -6.15 0.48 -11.71
N GLN A 3 -6.98 1.10 -10.84
CA GLN A 3 -8.27 0.52 -10.44
C GLN A 3 -9.22 0.30 -11.63
N ARG A 4 -9.31 1.30 -12.51
CA ARG A 4 -10.16 1.25 -13.72
C ARG A 4 -9.60 0.27 -14.75
N ALA A 5 -8.28 0.15 -14.84
CA ALA A 5 -7.65 -0.89 -15.65
C ALA A 5 -7.97 -2.28 -15.08
N LEU A 6 -7.86 -2.47 -13.76
CA LEU A 6 -8.17 -3.73 -13.11
C LEU A 6 -9.60 -4.19 -13.41
N GLU A 7 -10.60 -3.33 -13.22
CA GLU A 7 -12.00 -3.64 -13.53
C GLU A 7 -12.19 -4.02 -15.01
N GLY A 8 -11.55 -3.30 -15.93
CA GLY A 8 -11.62 -3.60 -17.36
C GLY A 8 -11.03 -4.95 -17.72
N TYR A 9 -9.85 -5.28 -17.17
CA TYR A 9 -9.16 -6.54 -17.42
C TYR A 9 -9.86 -7.73 -16.75
N GLU A 10 -10.38 -7.56 -15.53
CA GLU A 10 -11.20 -8.57 -14.86
C GLU A 10 -12.44 -8.91 -15.68
N LYS A 11 -13.14 -7.90 -16.20
CA LYS A 11 -14.35 -8.10 -17.00
C LYS A 11 -14.04 -8.74 -18.35
N ALA A 12 -12.93 -8.36 -18.97
CA ALA A 12 -12.60 -8.84 -20.30
C ALA A 12 -12.00 -10.25 -20.25
N TRP A 13 -11.00 -10.48 -19.40
CA TRP A 13 -10.11 -11.65 -19.49
C TRP A 13 -10.10 -12.47 -18.20
N GLY A 14 -10.77 -12.00 -17.13
CA GLY A 14 -10.91 -12.71 -15.86
C GLY A 14 -9.90 -12.29 -14.79
N PRO A 15 -10.19 -12.61 -13.51
CA PRO A 15 -9.38 -12.22 -12.36
C PRO A 15 -8.01 -12.92 -12.29
N ASP A 16 -7.89 -14.11 -12.87
CA ASP A 16 -6.67 -14.94 -12.85
C ASP A 16 -5.79 -14.75 -14.08
N HIS A 17 -6.19 -13.89 -15.03
CA HIS A 17 -5.41 -13.65 -16.23
C HIS A 17 -4.10 -12.91 -15.90
N THR A 18 -2.98 -13.30 -16.53
CA THR A 18 -1.63 -12.78 -16.29
C THR A 18 -1.55 -11.24 -16.29
N SER A 19 -2.23 -10.58 -17.23
CA SER A 19 -2.29 -9.11 -17.31
C SER A 19 -3.07 -8.50 -16.14
N THR A 20 -4.17 -9.13 -15.71
CA THR A 20 -4.94 -8.72 -14.53
C THR A 20 -4.08 -8.82 -13.29
N LEU A 21 -3.37 -9.95 -13.11
CA LEU A 21 -2.47 -10.17 -11.98
C LEU A 21 -1.29 -9.18 -11.97
N SER A 22 -0.80 -8.78 -13.15
CA SER A 22 0.26 -7.76 -13.27
C SER A 22 -0.22 -6.40 -12.78
N ILE A 23 -1.45 -6.01 -13.15
CA ILE A 23 -2.09 -4.79 -12.65
C ILE A 23 -2.25 -4.85 -11.13
N VAL A 24 -2.68 -6.00 -10.59
CA VAL A 24 -2.81 -6.20 -9.14
C VAL A 24 -1.45 -6.07 -8.45
N ASN A 25 -0.38 -6.70 -8.95
CA ASN A 25 0.97 -6.55 -8.39
C ASN A 25 1.46 -5.09 -8.43
N ASN A 26 1.17 -4.37 -9.52
CA ASN A 26 1.52 -2.96 -9.66
C ASN A 26 0.71 -2.05 -8.72
N LEU A 27 -0.54 -2.39 -8.41
CA LEU A 27 -1.31 -1.74 -7.35
C LEU A 27 -0.64 -1.94 -5.99
N GLY A 28 -0.12 -3.15 -5.71
CA GLY A 28 0.69 -3.41 -4.52
C GLY A 28 1.87 -2.45 -4.39
N ASN A 29 2.65 -2.30 -5.47
CA ASN A 29 3.78 -1.36 -5.53
C ASN A 29 3.33 0.09 -5.31
N LEU A 30 2.23 0.50 -5.94
CA LEU A 30 1.69 1.85 -5.79
C LEU A 30 1.29 2.15 -4.35
N TYR A 31 0.56 1.24 -3.69
CA TYR A 31 0.12 1.42 -2.31
C TYR A 31 1.29 1.36 -1.33
N LYS A 32 2.28 0.49 -1.56
CA LYS A 32 3.52 0.46 -0.79
C LYS A 32 4.25 1.81 -0.87
N ASN A 33 4.40 2.36 -2.08
CA ASN A 33 5.03 3.66 -2.27
C ASN A 33 4.20 4.79 -1.65
N GLN A 34 2.87 4.74 -1.69
CA GLN A 34 2.01 5.72 -1.02
C GLN A 34 2.07 5.63 0.51
N GLY A 35 2.25 4.42 1.06
CA GLY A 35 2.55 4.22 2.48
C GLY A 35 3.86 4.89 2.84
N LYS A 36 4.96 4.54 2.15
CA LYS A 36 6.28 5.15 2.40
C LYS A 36 6.33 6.67 2.18
N LEU A 37 5.63 7.19 1.18
CA LEU A 37 5.55 8.64 0.95
C LEU A 37 4.81 9.37 2.08
N ALA A 38 4.00 8.68 2.89
CA ALA A 38 3.44 9.26 4.10
C ALA A 38 4.52 9.54 5.18
N GLU A 39 5.69 8.91 5.11
CA GLU A 39 6.84 9.20 6.00
C GLU A 39 7.58 10.49 5.61
N GLY A 40 7.35 11.04 4.40
CA GLY A 40 8.10 12.18 3.87
C GLY A 40 7.54 13.57 4.23
N PRO A 41 8.39 14.61 4.32
CA PRO A 41 7.99 15.96 4.73
C PRO A 41 7.10 16.72 3.72
N ASN A 42 6.96 16.24 2.47
CA ASN A 42 6.23 16.92 1.41
C ASN A 42 4.75 16.50 1.34
N HIS A 43 4.06 16.61 2.47
CA HIS A 43 2.68 16.20 2.58
C HIS A 43 1.66 17.29 2.15
N THR A 44 1.70 17.71 0.88
CA THR A 44 0.87 18.81 0.32
C THR A 44 -0.65 18.56 0.33
N LEU A 45 -1.11 17.30 0.37
CA LEU A 45 -2.55 16.96 0.34
C LEU A 45 -3.19 16.70 1.72
N ILE A 46 -2.40 16.38 2.76
CA ILE A 46 -2.88 16.37 4.17
C ILE A 46 -2.91 17.79 4.68
N LEU A 47 -2.01 18.67 4.21
CA LEU A 47 -2.05 20.09 4.51
C LEU A 47 -3.48 20.62 4.49
N SER A 48 -4.35 20.41 3.49
CA SER A 48 -5.70 21.01 3.54
C SER A 48 -6.61 20.53 4.69
N THR A 49 -6.73 19.23 4.95
CA THR A 49 -7.67 18.70 5.98
C THR A 49 -7.13 18.86 7.39
N VAL A 50 -5.82 18.70 7.53
CA VAL A 50 -5.10 18.84 8.78
C VAL A 50 -4.91 20.33 9.09
N ASN A 51 -4.49 21.19 8.16
CA ASN A 51 -4.40 22.66 8.34
C ASN A 51 -5.69 23.25 8.92
N ASN A 52 -6.86 22.79 8.49
CA ASN A 52 -8.13 23.26 9.07
C ASN A 52 -8.28 22.91 10.57
N LEU A 53 -7.85 21.72 11.00
CA LEU A 53 -7.84 21.31 12.41
C LEU A 53 -6.78 22.04 13.23
N GLY A 54 -5.61 22.33 12.65
CA GLY A 54 -4.51 23.01 13.35
C GLY A 54 -4.69 24.50 13.43
N LEU A 55 -5.34 25.11 12.45
CA LEU A 55 -5.82 26.48 12.58
C LEU A 55 -6.82 26.58 13.75
N LEU A 56 -7.72 25.59 13.91
CA LEU A 56 -8.71 25.54 14.98
C LEU A 56 -8.08 25.32 16.37
N TYR A 57 -7.04 24.50 16.46
CA TYR A 57 -6.29 24.29 17.71
C TYR A 57 -5.28 25.41 18.01
N ALA A 58 -4.71 26.06 16.99
CA ALA A 58 -3.87 27.24 17.12
C ALA A 58 -4.68 28.44 17.65
N ASP A 59 -5.92 28.63 17.16
CA ASP A 59 -6.87 29.61 17.71
C ASP A 59 -7.22 29.34 19.19
N GLN A 60 -7.10 28.08 19.65
CA GLN A 60 -7.28 27.68 21.05
C GLN A 60 -5.97 27.66 21.86
N GLY A 61 -4.82 27.98 21.26
CA GLY A 61 -3.50 27.94 21.92
C GLY A 61 -2.93 26.54 22.19
N LYS A 62 -3.50 25.47 21.59
CA LYS A 62 -3.18 24.06 21.86
C LYS A 62 -2.40 23.41 20.71
N LEU A 63 -1.23 23.96 20.41
CA LEU A 63 -0.40 23.53 19.28
C LEU A 63 0.13 22.08 19.44
N ALA A 64 0.49 21.68 20.67
CA ALA A 64 1.03 20.35 20.93
C ALA A 64 -0.01 19.23 20.70
N GLU A 65 -1.27 19.47 21.04
CA GLU A 65 -2.37 18.55 20.81
C GLU A 65 -2.70 18.42 19.32
N ALA A 66 -2.65 19.52 18.57
CA ALA A 66 -2.83 19.51 17.12
C ALA A 66 -1.76 18.63 16.47
N GLU A 67 -0.49 18.86 16.81
CA GLU A 67 0.65 18.09 16.29
C GLU A 67 0.51 16.59 16.56
N LYS A 68 0.10 16.21 17.78
CA LYS A 68 -0.13 14.80 18.14
C LYS A 68 -1.27 14.17 17.35
N MET A 69 -2.38 14.90 17.13
CA MET A 69 -3.49 14.38 16.32
C MET A 69 -3.09 14.20 14.86
N TYR A 70 -2.24 15.07 14.33
CA TYR A 70 -1.71 14.96 12.98
C TYR A 70 -0.80 13.76 12.79
N GLN A 71 0.13 13.54 13.72
CA GLN A 71 0.99 12.36 13.69
C GLN A 71 0.16 11.08 13.69
N ARG A 72 -0.88 11.01 14.54
CA ARG A 72 -1.77 9.84 14.61
C ARG A 72 -2.58 9.63 13.32
N ALA A 73 -3.08 10.71 12.71
CA ALA A 73 -3.82 10.61 11.45
C ALA A 73 -2.91 10.16 10.30
N LEU A 74 -1.66 10.64 10.28
CA LEU A 74 -0.65 10.24 9.30
C LEU A 74 -0.31 8.75 9.43
N GLU A 75 -0.01 8.30 10.66
CA GLU A 75 0.33 6.91 10.97
C GLU A 75 -0.82 5.94 10.61
N GLY A 76 -2.07 6.33 10.88
CA GLY A 76 -3.24 5.54 10.51
C GLY A 76 -3.43 5.38 9.00
N LYS A 77 -3.17 6.45 8.24
CA LYS A 77 -3.25 6.43 6.77
C LYS A 77 -2.13 5.58 6.17
N GLU A 78 -0.93 5.70 6.70
CA GLU A 78 0.22 4.89 6.29
C GLU A 78 -0.06 3.40 6.49
N LYS A 79 -0.48 3.00 7.70
CA LYS A 79 -0.89 1.62 7.99
C LYS A 79 -1.98 1.14 7.04
N GLY A 80 -2.97 1.99 6.75
CA GLY A 80 -4.03 1.68 5.78
C GLY A 80 -3.48 1.37 4.38
N LYS A 81 -2.53 2.17 3.89
CA LYS A 81 -1.90 1.97 2.56
C LYS A 81 -1.06 0.71 2.50
N LEU A 82 -0.33 0.40 3.56
CA LEU A 82 0.46 -0.83 3.62
C LEU A 82 -0.43 -2.09 3.67
N VAL A 83 -1.59 -2.03 4.32
CA VAL A 83 -2.59 -3.12 4.29
C VAL A 83 -3.20 -3.30 2.89
N GLU A 84 -3.49 -2.21 2.18
CA GLU A 84 -3.94 -2.30 0.78
C GLU A 84 -2.86 -2.94 -0.11
N ALA A 85 -1.59 -2.58 0.09
CA ALA A 85 -0.47 -3.17 -0.64
C ALA A 85 -0.35 -4.68 -0.41
N GLU A 86 -0.42 -5.12 0.85
CA GLU A 86 -0.36 -6.53 1.23
C GLU A 86 -1.47 -7.34 0.55
N LYS A 87 -2.71 -6.84 0.60
CA LYS A 87 -3.86 -7.50 -0.05
C LYS A 87 -3.66 -7.67 -1.56
N MET A 88 -3.10 -6.66 -2.22
CA MET A 88 -2.82 -6.73 -3.65
C MET A 88 -1.73 -7.77 -3.95
N TYR A 89 -0.62 -7.75 -3.24
CA TYR A 89 0.44 -8.75 -3.46
C TYR A 89 -0.02 -10.18 -3.17
N GLN A 90 -0.79 -10.42 -2.10
CA GLN A 90 -1.33 -11.75 -1.81
C GLN A 90 -2.23 -12.26 -2.94
N ARG A 91 -3.12 -11.40 -3.45
CA ARG A 91 -3.98 -11.74 -4.57
C ARG A 91 -3.18 -12.06 -5.85
N ALA A 92 -2.18 -11.23 -6.18
CA ALA A 92 -1.32 -11.48 -7.34
C ALA A 92 -0.53 -12.79 -7.17
N LEU A 93 -0.04 -13.07 -5.97
CA LEU A 93 0.72 -14.27 -5.64
C LEU A 93 -0.12 -15.53 -5.84
N GLU A 94 -1.33 -15.55 -5.32
CA GLU A 94 -2.24 -16.69 -5.46
C GLU A 94 -2.60 -16.94 -6.92
N GLY A 95 -2.95 -15.87 -7.66
CA GLY A 95 -3.28 -15.99 -9.08
C GLY A 95 -2.09 -16.48 -9.92
N TYR A 96 -0.88 -15.97 -9.70
CA TYR A 96 0.29 -16.42 -10.44
C TYR A 96 0.68 -17.86 -10.11
N LYS A 97 0.59 -18.25 -8.84
CA LYS A 97 0.77 -19.65 -8.41
C LYS A 97 -0.21 -20.58 -9.11
N LYS A 98 -1.48 -20.20 -9.19
CA LYS A 98 -2.53 -21.00 -9.84
C LYS A 98 -2.34 -21.10 -11.35
N ALA A 99 -1.99 -20.00 -12.01
CA ALA A 99 -1.89 -19.95 -13.46
C ALA A 99 -0.60 -20.58 -14.02
N TRP A 100 0.54 -20.37 -13.33
CA TRP A 100 1.87 -20.71 -13.88
C TRP A 100 2.78 -21.46 -12.89
N GLY A 101 2.33 -21.67 -11.65
CA GLY A 101 3.07 -22.38 -10.63
C GLY A 101 3.98 -21.48 -9.76
N PRO A 102 4.59 -22.08 -8.72
CA PRO A 102 5.37 -21.36 -7.72
C PRO A 102 6.69 -20.79 -8.26
N ASN A 103 7.27 -21.40 -9.31
CA ASN A 103 8.60 -21.05 -9.82
C ASN A 103 8.55 -20.02 -10.97
N TYR A 104 7.36 -19.54 -11.33
CA TYR A 104 7.23 -18.54 -12.38
C TYR A 104 7.81 -17.19 -11.93
N THR A 105 8.48 -16.48 -12.84
CA THR A 105 9.21 -15.23 -12.52
C THR A 105 8.35 -14.20 -11.81
N SER A 106 7.09 -14.02 -12.23
CA SER A 106 6.18 -13.08 -11.57
C SER A 106 5.77 -13.54 -10.17
N THR A 107 5.62 -14.85 -9.95
CA THR A 107 5.35 -15.40 -8.62
C THR A 107 6.50 -15.06 -7.67
N LEU A 108 7.74 -15.34 -8.07
CA LEU A 108 8.94 -15.02 -7.28
C LEU A 108 9.08 -13.51 -7.04
N SER A 109 8.80 -12.69 -8.07
CA SER A 109 8.82 -11.24 -7.94
C SER A 109 7.81 -10.73 -6.91
N THR A 110 6.59 -11.29 -6.91
CA THR A 110 5.55 -10.93 -5.93
C THR A 110 5.91 -11.39 -4.52
N VAL A 111 6.51 -12.58 -4.35
CA VAL A 111 7.05 -13.04 -3.06
C VAL A 111 8.10 -12.06 -2.52
N ASN A 112 9.08 -11.68 -3.34
CA ASN A 112 10.10 -10.71 -2.94
C ASN A 112 9.48 -9.35 -2.55
N ASN A 113 8.50 -8.86 -3.31
CA ASN A 113 7.81 -7.61 -2.97
C ASN A 113 7.06 -7.67 -1.64
N LEU A 114 6.44 -8.82 -1.34
CA LEU A 114 5.75 -9.07 -0.08
C LEU A 114 6.75 -9.17 1.10
N GLY A 115 7.89 -9.84 0.90
CA GLY A 115 8.98 -9.90 1.89
C GLY A 115 9.51 -8.51 2.24
N LEU A 116 9.77 -7.68 1.22
CA LEU A 116 10.19 -6.29 1.43
C LEU A 116 9.11 -5.46 2.14
N LEU A 117 7.83 -5.67 1.83
CA LEU A 117 6.73 -4.98 2.52
C LEU A 117 6.68 -5.35 4.00
N TYR A 118 6.87 -6.63 4.35
CA TYR A 118 6.92 -7.06 5.74
C TYR A 118 8.15 -6.53 6.48
N ALA A 119 9.31 -6.48 5.82
CA ALA A 119 10.51 -5.86 6.38
C ALA A 119 10.28 -4.36 6.69
N ASP A 120 9.63 -3.63 5.77
CA ASP A 120 9.26 -2.21 5.97
C ASP A 120 8.29 -2.02 7.15
N GLN A 121 7.45 -3.02 7.45
CA GLN A 121 6.54 -3.01 8.60
C GLN A 121 7.19 -3.50 9.92
N GLY A 122 8.46 -3.89 9.90
CA GLY A 122 9.15 -4.51 11.04
C GLY A 122 8.71 -5.96 11.33
N LYS A 123 7.92 -6.57 10.45
CA LYS A 123 7.45 -7.97 10.54
C LYS A 123 8.51 -8.93 10.00
N LEU A 124 9.62 -9.05 10.72
CA LEU A 124 10.80 -9.77 10.25
C LEU A 124 10.56 -11.28 10.07
N ALA A 125 9.74 -11.90 10.93
CA ALA A 125 9.44 -13.34 10.82
C ALA A 125 8.61 -13.65 9.56
N GLU A 126 7.70 -12.77 9.19
CA GLU A 126 6.92 -12.88 7.95
C GLU A 126 7.76 -12.57 6.72
N ALA A 127 8.69 -11.60 6.82
CA ALA A 127 9.64 -11.31 5.75
C ALA A 127 10.60 -12.48 5.50
N GLU A 128 11.09 -13.13 6.55
CA GLU A 128 11.99 -14.29 6.46
C GLU A 128 11.33 -15.46 5.74
N LYS A 129 10.04 -15.71 5.97
CA LYS A 129 9.28 -16.76 5.26
C LYS A 129 9.15 -16.53 3.75
N MET A 130 9.44 -15.31 3.28
CA MET A 130 9.39 -14.96 1.86
C MET A 130 10.76 -15.12 1.16
N TYR A 131 11.84 -15.36 1.90
CA TYR A 131 13.19 -15.61 1.38
C TYR A 131 13.59 -17.08 1.53
#